data_AF-A0A842MU83-F1
#
_entry.id   AF-A0A842MU83-F1
#
_cell.length_a   1.000
_cell.length_b   1.000
_cell.length_c   1.000
_cell.angle_alpha   90.00
_cell.angle_beta   90.00
_cell.angle_gamma   90.00
#
_symmetry.space_group_name_H-M   'P 1'
#
loop_
_entity.id
_entity.type
_entity.pdbx_description
1 polymer ?
#
loop_
_entity_poly.entity_id
_entity_poly.type
_entity_poly.pdbx_seq_one_letter_code
_entity_poly.pdbx_strand_id
1 'polypeptide(L)'
;MNKDDFEMIEIPGPEEKPTLQVLPELVDWLELHGFRASPNGTKYTKTAELEGRPIKLVVDFQKSEKGTRYAYRLNLDKEPPEWENAPSLRDHPLLLEYKSYRDKLFAAKAQAPQNGTGAPRPEAGKEIEAGPGLIALQKTPEEERAEIMDRMDEKQIITEISGEIRERILEKYFYKFEHQGRTVIGLSYEGVKAIVRRMGHIKTELLRLEERDYGWLAVVKATDLKRNLDAIGAFYQPKFYFPSKQPNPFAATLALVKAQRDAWRHFISERVITETYREWLKTHGKEGD
;
A
#
# COMPACT_ATOMS: atom_id res chain seq x y z
N MET A 1 11.73 32.45 -62.63
CA MET A 1 10.88 31.66 -61.74
C MET A 1 11.45 30.26 -61.74
N ASN A 2 12.10 29.88 -60.64
CA ASN A 2 12.24 28.50 -60.17
C ASN A 2 12.64 28.63 -58.70
N LYS A 3 11.60 28.62 -57.87
CA LYS A 3 11.70 28.17 -56.50
C LYS A 3 11.74 26.64 -56.57
N ASP A 4 12.28 26.05 -55.51
CA ASP A 4 12.24 24.63 -55.20
C ASP A 4 13.41 23.84 -55.80
N ASP A 5 14.47 23.76 -54.99
CA ASP A 5 15.19 22.51 -54.70
C ASP A 5 16.08 22.77 -53.47
N PHE A 6 15.43 22.85 -52.30
CA PHE A 6 16.12 22.65 -51.02
C PHE A 6 15.89 21.20 -50.62
N GLU A 7 16.90 20.35 -50.83
CA GLU A 7 16.95 19.01 -50.24
C GLU A 7 16.88 19.15 -48.72
N MET A 8 15.75 18.73 -48.14
CA MET A 8 15.61 18.59 -46.70
C MET A 8 16.48 17.42 -46.25
N ILE A 9 17.62 17.73 -45.64
CA ILE A 9 18.38 16.77 -44.85
C ILE A 9 17.49 16.40 -43.67
N GLU A 10 16.90 15.21 -43.70
CA GLU A 10 16.20 14.62 -42.57
C GLU A 10 17.21 14.46 -41.43
N ILE A 11 17.12 15.35 -40.44
CA ILE A 11 17.81 15.16 -39.17
C ILE A 11 17.15 13.93 -38.53
N PRO A 12 17.89 12.83 -38.29
CA PRO A 12 17.32 11.66 -37.65
C PRO A 12 16.75 12.11 -36.30
N GLY A 13 15.45 11.85 -36.10
CA GLY A 13 14.75 12.13 -34.85
C GLY A 13 15.50 11.49 -33.68
N PRO A 14 15.39 12.06 -32.46
CA PRO A 14 16.10 11.55 -31.30
C PRO A 14 15.79 10.07 -31.14
N GLU A 15 16.82 9.22 -31.25
CA GLU A 15 16.70 7.78 -31.03
C GLU A 15 15.95 7.55 -29.72
N GLU A 16 14.74 6.99 -29.81
CA GLU A 16 13.96 6.59 -28.65
C GLU A 16 14.75 5.48 -27.94
N LYS A 17 15.53 5.89 -26.92
CA LYS A 17 16.22 4.93 -26.07
C LYS A 17 15.17 3.99 -25.47
N PRO A 18 15.42 2.67 -25.46
CA PRO A 18 14.49 1.71 -24.89
C PRO A 18 14.19 2.14 -23.46
N THR A 19 12.91 2.41 -23.20
CA THR A 19 12.44 2.77 -21.86
C THR A 19 12.68 1.56 -20.97
N LEU A 20 13.72 1.62 -20.14
CA LEU A 20 14.01 0.59 -19.15
C LEU A 20 12.74 0.38 -18.32
N GLN A 21 12.20 -0.84 -18.32
CA GLN A 21 11.01 -1.18 -17.55
C GLN A 21 11.37 -1.16 -16.07
N VAL A 22 11.11 -0.03 -15.42
CA VAL A 22 11.29 0.11 -13.98
C VAL A 22 10.23 -0.73 -13.29
N LEU A 23 10.66 -1.56 -12.34
CA LEU A 23 9.75 -2.32 -11.50
C LEU A 23 8.79 -1.38 -10.75
N PRO A 24 7.47 -1.52 -10.90
CA PRO A 24 6.49 -0.68 -10.22
C PRO A 24 6.71 -0.64 -8.70
N GLU A 25 7.14 -1.76 -8.12
CA GLU A 25 7.42 -1.88 -6.70
C GLU A 25 8.53 -0.90 -6.24
N LEU A 26 9.53 -0.61 -7.09
CA LEU A 26 10.57 0.37 -6.79
C LEU A 26 10.06 1.80 -6.84
N VAL A 27 9.13 2.09 -7.75
CA VAL A 27 8.49 3.40 -7.87
C VAL A 27 7.60 3.65 -6.66
N ASP A 28 6.78 2.67 -6.29
CA ASP A 28 5.89 2.75 -5.12
C ASP A 28 6.69 3.00 -3.83
N TRP A 29 7.83 2.33 -3.67
CA TRP A 29 8.72 2.57 -2.54
C TRP A 29 9.23 4.01 -2.52
N LEU A 30 9.67 4.54 -3.66
CA LEU A 30 10.20 5.90 -3.76
C LEU A 30 9.14 6.95 -3.42
N GLU A 31 7.93 6.82 -3.97
CA GLU A 31 6.82 7.73 -3.71
C GLU A 31 6.38 7.71 -2.25
N LEU A 32 6.23 6.52 -1.66
CA LEU A 32 5.90 6.35 -0.25
C LEU A 32 6.93 7.04 0.67
N HIS A 33 8.20 7.02 0.30
CA HIS A 33 9.28 7.65 1.07
C HIS A 33 9.47 9.13 0.70
N GLY A 34 8.53 9.74 -0.02
CA GLY A 34 8.50 11.17 -0.31
C GLY A 34 9.44 11.62 -1.42
N PHE A 35 9.92 10.70 -2.28
CA PHE A 35 10.58 11.07 -3.52
C PHE A 35 9.53 11.48 -4.56
N ARG A 36 9.86 12.50 -5.34
CA ARG A 36 9.03 13.01 -6.43
C ARG A 36 9.65 12.68 -7.77
N ALA A 37 8.83 12.16 -8.68
CA ALA A 37 9.24 11.90 -10.05
C ALA A 37 9.58 13.20 -10.79
N SER A 38 10.61 13.14 -11.65
CA SER A 38 10.90 14.16 -12.65
C SER A 38 9.87 14.11 -13.78
N PRO A 39 9.73 15.18 -14.59
CA PRO A 39 8.76 15.22 -15.70
C PRO A 39 8.87 14.07 -16.70
N ASN A 40 10.08 13.52 -16.87
CA ASN A 40 10.33 12.39 -17.76
C ASN A 40 10.15 11.01 -17.07
N GLY A 41 9.73 10.96 -15.80
CA GLY A 41 9.43 9.72 -15.07
C GLY A 41 10.65 8.84 -14.72
N THR A 42 11.85 9.20 -15.18
CA THR A 42 13.05 8.37 -15.02
C THR A 42 13.87 8.70 -13.78
N LYS A 43 13.66 9.86 -13.15
CA LYS A 43 14.41 10.30 -11.96
C LYS A 43 13.46 10.59 -10.82
N TYR A 44 13.84 10.19 -9.62
CA TYR A 44 13.09 10.42 -8.40
C TYR A 44 13.95 11.20 -7.44
N THR A 45 13.44 12.32 -6.93
CA THR A 45 14.21 13.25 -6.10
C THR A 45 13.51 13.53 -4.79
N LYS A 46 14.27 13.55 -3.69
CA LYS A 46 13.81 13.98 -2.37
C LYS A 46 14.79 15.02 -1.82
N THR A 47 14.25 16.14 -1.36
CA THR A 47 15.04 17.12 -0.60
C THR A 47 14.89 16.79 0.87
N ALA A 48 16.01 16.71 1.58
CA ALA A 48 16.09 16.42 3.01
C ALA A 48 17.09 17.37 3.66
N GLU A 49 17.18 17.34 4.98
CA GLU A 49 18.14 18.12 5.75
C GLU A 49 19.09 17.17 6.50
N LEU A 50 20.39 17.45 6.45
CA LEU A 50 21.42 16.70 7.16
C LEU A 50 22.40 17.69 7.77
N GLU A 51 22.59 17.63 9.09
CA GLU A 51 23.47 18.54 9.84
C GLU A 51 23.14 20.03 9.61
N GLY A 52 21.85 20.37 9.50
CA GLY A 52 21.41 21.74 9.26
C GLY A 52 21.57 22.22 7.81
N ARG A 53 21.97 21.35 6.88
CA ARG A 53 22.19 21.70 5.46
C ARG A 53 21.23 20.94 4.55
N PRO A 54 20.66 21.60 3.52
CA PRO A 54 19.80 20.93 2.56
C PRO A 54 20.62 19.99 1.67
N ILE A 55 20.13 18.77 1.55
CA ILE A 55 20.65 17.72 0.68
C ILE A 55 19.56 17.26 -0.29
N LYS A 56 19.97 16.78 -1.45
CA LYS A 56 19.08 16.22 -2.47
C LYS A 56 19.48 14.79 -2.76
N LEU A 57 18.58 13.87 -2.46
CA LEU A 57 18.71 12.44 -2.73
C LEU A 57 18.07 12.15 -4.09
N VAL A 58 18.74 11.36 -4.93
CA VAL A 58 18.28 11.05 -6.29
C VAL A 58 18.40 9.57 -6.59
N VAL A 59 17.35 9.00 -7.17
CA VAL A 59 17.36 7.66 -7.78
C VAL A 59 17.03 7.81 -9.26
N ASP A 60 17.92 7.32 -10.12
CA ASP A 60 17.88 7.52 -11.57
C ASP A 60 17.83 6.18 -12.32
N PHE A 61 16.73 5.95 -13.02
CA PHE A 61 16.49 4.74 -13.79
C PHE A 61 16.99 4.81 -15.25
N GLN A 62 17.54 5.95 -15.70
CA GLN A 62 17.99 6.11 -17.09
C GLN A 62 19.08 5.13 -17.51
N LYS A 63 19.91 4.68 -16.57
CA LYS A 63 21.06 3.80 -16.83
C LYS A 63 20.87 2.37 -16.34
N SER A 64 19.87 2.13 -15.50
CA SER A 64 19.66 0.83 -14.87
C SER A 64 18.23 0.69 -14.37
N GLU A 65 17.60 -0.43 -14.68
CA GLU A 65 16.31 -0.86 -14.11
C GLU A 65 16.32 -0.91 -12.57
N LYS A 66 17.51 -1.05 -11.98
CA LYS A 66 17.75 -1.05 -10.54
C LYS A 66 17.78 0.36 -9.92
N GLY A 67 17.86 1.41 -10.74
CA GLY A 67 18.00 2.79 -10.27
C GLY A 67 19.40 3.08 -9.69
N THR A 68 20.09 4.03 -10.31
CA THR A 68 21.38 4.54 -9.82
C THR A 68 21.14 5.59 -8.75
N ARG A 69 21.79 5.42 -7.60
CA ARG A 69 21.64 6.31 -6.43
C ARG A 69 22.70 7.39 -6.44
N TYR A 70 22.27 8.64 -6.28
CA TYR A 70 23.12 9.82 -6.12
C TYR A 70 22.65 10.66 -4.94
N ALA A 71 23.55 11.47 -4.40
CA ALA A 71 23.24 12.47 -3.41
C ALA A 71 24.00 13.75 -3.72
N TYR A 72 23.36 14.88 -3.45
CA TYR A 72 23.91 16.20 -3.68
C TYR A 72 23.75 17.05 -2.41
N ARG A 73 24.70 17.95 -2.19
CA ARG A 73 24.63 18.97 -1.14
C ARG A 73 24.51 20.34 -1.81
N LEU A 74 23.69 21.22 -1.26
CA LEU A 74 23.61 22.59 -1.77
C LEU A 74 24.85 23.36 -1.30
N ASN A 75 25.63 23.86 -2.25
CA ASN A 75 26.74 24.76 -1.97
C ASN A 75 26.21 26.20 -1.96
N LEU A 76 26.16 26.79 -0.76
CA LEU A 76 25.68 28.15 -0.53
C LEU A 76 26.78 29.21 -0.76
N ASP A 77 28.04 28.79 -0.91
CA ASP A 77 29.17 29.70 -1.12
C ASP A 77 29.29 30.14 -2.59
N LYS A 78 28.45 29.58 -3.48
CA LYS A 78 28.32 29.95 -4.90
C LYS A 78 27.12 30.86 -5.12
N GLU A 79 27.24 31.80 -6.04
CA GLU A 79 26.15 32.71 -6.42
C GLU A 79 25.87 32.59 -7.93
N PRO A 80 24.74 31.95 -8.35
CA PRO A 80 23.68 31.38 -7.51
C PRO A 80 24.10 30.07 -6.80
N PRO A 81 23.43 29.66 -5.71
CA PRO A 81 23.69 28.39 -5.04
C PRO A 81 23.52 27.19 -5.97
N GLU A 82 24.48 26.26 -5.92
CA GLU A 82 24.51 25.10 -6.83
C GLU A 82 24.46 23.77 -6.07
N TRP A 83 23.83 22.76 -6.67
CA TRP A 83 23.84 21.39 -6.16
C TRP A 83 25.13 20.68 -6.57
N GLU A 84 25.96 20.33 -5.60
CA GLU A 84 27.21 19.62 -5.85
C GLU A 84 27.07 18.14 -5.47
N ASN A 85 27.63 17.26 -6.31
CA ASN A 85 27.62 15.82 -6.04
C ASN A 85 28.39 15.54 -4.75
N ALA A 86 27.76 14.82 -3.83
CA ALA A 86 28.35 14.43 -2.56
C ALA A 86 28.40 12.89 -2.47
N PRO A 87 29.47 12.24 -2.96
CA PRO A 87 29.58 10.78 -2.97
C PRO A 87 29.48 10.14 -1.58
N SER A 88 29.96 10.84 -0.55
CA SER A 88 29.87 10.40 0.85
C SER A 88 28.42 10.26 1.34
N LEU A 89 27.47 10.96 0.72
CA LEU A 89 26.04 10.88 1.04
C LEU A 89 25.31 9.80 0.23
N ARG A 90 26.00 9.04 -0.62
CA ARG A 90 25.40 7.92 -1.36
C ARG A 90 24.93 6.79 -0.44
N ASP A 91 25.54 6.70 0.73
CA ASP A 91 25.17 5.78 1.81
C ASP A 91 24.24 6.43 2.84
N HIS A 92 23.53 7.51 2.46
CA HIS A 92 22.45 8.05 3.26
C HIS A 92 21.42 6.94 3.59
N PRO A 93 20.89 6.88 4.83
CA PRO A 93 19.98 5.81 5.28
C PRO A 93 18.86 5.48 4.28
N LEU A 94 18.11 6.48 3.83
CA LEU A 94 17.04 6.30 2.82
C LEU A 94 17.53 5.69 1.49
N LEU A 95 18.74 6.02 1.02
CA LEU A 95 19.28 5.43 -0.22
C LEU A 95 19.76 3.99 0.00
N LEU A 96 20.20 3.65 1.22
CA LEU A 96 20.54 2.27 1.59
C LEU A 96 19.29 1.41 1.76
N GLU A 97 18.23 1.96 2.35
CA GLU A 97 16.92 1.30 2.44
C GLU A 97 16.36 0.98 1.05
N TYR A 98 16.39 1.96 0.13
CA TYR A 98 16.02 1.75 -1.28
C TYR A 98 16.83 0.60 -1.90
N LYS A 99 18.16 0.59 -1.71
CA LYS A 99 19.05 -0.46 -2.24
C LYS A 99 18.68 -1.84 -1.69
N SER A 100 18.44 -1.93 -0.38
CA SER A 100 18.07 -3.19 0.29
C SER A 100 16.73 -3.71 -0.21
N TYR A 101 15.71 -2.84 -0.28
CA TYR A 101 14.39 -3.18 -0.80
C TYR A 101 14.46 -3.69 -2.25
N ARG A 102 15.19 -2.96 -3.09
CA ARG A 102 15.45 -3.34 -4.47
C ARG A 102 16.13 -4.70 -4.59
N ASP A 103 17.22 -4.92 -3.86
CA ASP A 103 17.99 -6.17 -3.96
C ASP A 103 17.13 -7.38 -3.55
N LYS A 104 16.25 -7.21 -2.54
CA LYS A 104 15.24 -8.22 -2.15
C LYS A 104 14.22 -8.51 -3.24
N LEU A 105 13.68 -7.47 -3.90
CA LEU A 105 12.71 -7.65 -5.00
C LEU A 105 13.30 -8.44 -6.17
N PHE A 106 14.52 -8.10 -6.58
CA PHE A 106 15.19 -8.83 -7.67
C PHE A 106 15.56 -10.26 -7.25
N ALA A 107 15.97 -10.49 -6.00
CA ALA A 107 16.21 -11.83 -5.48
C ALA A 107 14.93 -12.69 -5.45
N ALA A 108 13.81 -12.12 -5.02
CA ALA A 108 12.52 -12.81 -5.00
C ALA A 108 12.02 -13.15 -6.42
N LYS A 109 12.20 -12.24 -7.39
CA LYS A 109 11.85 -12.50 -8.80
C LYS A 109 12.75 -13.56 -9.43
N ALA A 110 14.02 -13.65 -9.03
CA ALA A 110 14.92 -14.71 -9.48
C ALA A 110 14.59 -16.09 -8.89
N GLN A 111 13.89 -16.15 -7.75
CA GLN A 111 13.52 -17.39 -7.06
C GLN A 111 12.09 -17.87 -7.37
N ALA A 112 11.30 -17.11 -8.14
CA ALA A 112 9.96 -17.54 -8.54
C ALA A 112 10.04 -18.72 -9.53
N PRO A 113 9.44 -19.89 -9.23
CA PRO A 113 9.45 -21.02 -10.16
C PRO A 113 8.64 -20.66 -11.42
N GLN A 114 9.24 -20.86 -12.59
CA GLN A 114 8.47 -20.87 -13.84
C GLN A 114 7.50 -22.05 -13.78
N ASN A 115 6.20 -21.77 -13.63
CA ASN A 115 5.16 -22.80 -13.60
C ASN A 115 5.06 -23.51 -14.96
N GLY A 116 5.80 -24.62 -15.09
CA GLY A 116 5.45 -25.76 -15.93
C GLY A 116 5.07 -26.93 -15.02
N THR A 117 3.84 -27.41 -15.19
CA THR A 117 3.25 -28.67 -14.68
C THR A 117 4.13 -29.63 -13.86
N GLY A 118 3.70 -29.92 -12.62
CA GLY A 118 4.05 -31.14 -11.89
C GLY A 118 4.36 -30.91 -10.41
N ALA A 119 3.45 -31.32 -9.52
CA ALA A 119 3.80 -31.56 -8.11
C ALA A 119 4.77 -32.78 -8.04
N PRO A 120 5.74 -32.82 -7.11
CA PRO A 120 5.42 -33.29 -5.76
C PRO A 120 6.21 -32.66 -4.58
N ARG A 121 5.57 -32.76 -3.39
CA ARG A 121 5.99 -32.86 -1.98
C ARG A 121 7.08 -31.95 -1.35
N PRO A 122 6.90 -31.56 -0.06
CA PRO A 122 7.84 -30.71 0.66
C PRO A 122 8.95 -31.54 1.32
N GLU A 123 10.21 -31.09 1.19
CA GLU A 123 11.30 -31.53 2.04
C GLU A 123 11.72 -30.44 3.02
N ALA A 124 12.06 -30.91 4.21
CA ALA A 124 12.27 -30.17 5.43
C ALA A 124 13.66 -29.51 5.50
N GLY A 125 13.72 -28.45 6.31
CA GLY A 125 14.90 -28.11 7.11
C GLY A 125 16.03 -27.39 6.40
N LYS A 126 16.12 -26.08 6.62
CA LYS A 126 17.40 -25.42 6.93
C LYS A 126 17.11 -24.10 7.66
N GLU A 127 17.49 -24.08 8.93
CA GLU A 127 17.74 -22.87 9.71
C GLU A 127 18.64 -21.93 8.91
N ILE A 128 18.29 -20.64 8.86
CA ILE A 128 19.20 -19.59 8.44
C ILE A 128 19.49 -18.75 9.68
N GLU A 129 20.74 -18.84 10.11
CA GLU A 129 21.35 -18.11 11.22
C GLU A 129 21.16 -16.59 11.07
N ALA A 130 20.78 -15.96 12.18
CA ALA A 130 20.70 -14.51 12.32
C ALA A 130 22.12 -13.91 12.41
N GLY A 131 22.53 -13.16 11.38
CA GLY A 131 23.68 -12.25 11.39
C GLY A 131 23.22 -10.78 11.43
N PRO A 132 24.04 -9.87 12.01
CA PRO A 132 23.56 -8.78 12.85
C PRO A 132 23.25 -7.48 12.11
N GLY A 133 22.26 -6.74 12.62
CA GLY A 133 22.18 -5.28 12.46
C GLY A 133 21.31 -4.73 11.35
N LEU A 134 20.09 -5.27 11.15
CA LEU A 134 19.01 -4.51 10.51
C LEU A 134 18.30 -3.67 11.57
N ILE A 135 18.44 -2.34 11.52
CA ILE A 135 17.37 -1.47 12.01
C ILE A 135 16.23 -1.69 11.00
N ALA A 136 15.41 -2.69 11.26
CA ALA A 136 14.10 -2.77 10.66
C ALA A 136 13.37 -1.48 11.08
N LEU A 137 13.06 -0.60 10.13
CA LEU A 137 11.86 0.22 10.24
C LEU A 137 10.70 -0.78 10.26
N GLN A 138 10.46 -1.35 11.44
CA GLN A 138 9.29 -2.14 11.71
C GLN A 138 8.13 -1.20 11.44
N LYS A 139 7.25 -1.60 10.51
CA LYS A 139 5.92 -1.02 10.46
C LYS A 139 5.41 -1.01 11.89
N THR A 140 4.80 0.10 12.28
CA THR A 140 4.22 0.12 13.60
C THR A 140 3.21 -1.03 13.70
N PRO A 141 3.05 -1.60 14.89
CA PRO A 141 1.99 -2.57 15.19
C PRO A 141 0.63 -2.24 14.58
N GLU A 142 0.32 -0.95 14.50
CA GLU A 142 -0.95 -0.40 14.03
C GLU A 142 -1.04 -0.38 12.50
N GLU A 143 0.08 -0.14 11.80
CA GLU A 143 0.14 -0.16 10.33
C GLU A 143 0.02 -1.59 9.78
N GLU A 144 0.70 -2.56 10.39
CA GLU A 144 0.56 -3.98 9.98
C GLU A 144 -0.87 -4.48 10.19
N ARG A 145 -1.50 -4.06 11.29
CA ARG A 145 -2.90 -4.33 11.60
C ARG A 145 -3.83 -3.75 10.55
N ALA A 146 -3.64 -2.48 10.21
CA ALA A 146 -4.45 -1.79 9.23
C ALA A 146 -4.35 -2.45 7.85
N GLU A 147 -3.15 -2.86 7.42
CA GLU A 147 -2.96 -3.53 6.13
C GLU A 147 -3.60 -4.92 6.06
N ILE A 148 -3.46 -5.73 7.11
CA ILE A 148 -4.09 -7.06 7.17
C ILE A 148 -5.61 -6.91 7.15
N MET A 149 -6.14 -5.96 7.92
CA MET A 149 -7.57 -5.65 7.97
C MET A 149 -8.06 -5.20 6.60
N ASP A 150 -7.35 -4.28 5.95
CA ASP A 150 -7.78 -3.69 4.69
C ASP A 150 -7.84 -4.72 3.56
N ARG A 151 -6.83 -5.61 3.47
CA ARG A 151 -6.81 -6.69 2.48
C ARG A 151 -7.94 -7.70 2.70
N MET A 152 -8.23 -8.03 3.96
CA MET A 152 -9.28 -8.98 4.30
C MET A 152 -10.67 -8.41 4.02
N ASP A 153 -10.90 -7.15 4.39
CA ASP A 153 -12.17 -6.48 4.15
C ASP A 153 -12.40 -6.26 2.66
N GLU A 154 -11.38 -5.84 1.91
CA GLU A 154 -11.49 -5.69 0.46
C GLU A 154 -11.89 -7.01 -0.21
N LYS A 155 -11.26 -8.12 0.17
CA LYS A 155 -11.63 -9.44 -0.34
C LYS A 155 -13.09 -9.79 -0.01
N GLN A 156 -13.52 -9.55 1.23
CA GLN A 156 -14.90 -9.84 1.66
C GLN A 156 -15.92 -8.98 0.90
N ILE A 157 -15.65 -7.69 0.78
CA ILE A 157 -16.51 -6.73 0.06
C ILE A 157 -16.61 -7.13 -1.41
N ILE A 158 -15.50 -7.46 -2.07
CA ILE A 158 -15.51 -7.91 -3.47
C ILE A 158 -16.28 -9.22 -3.63
N THR A 159 -16.11 -10.18 -2.71
CA THR A 159 -16.89 -11.43 -2.70
C THR A 159 -18.39 -11.16 -2.55
N GLU A 160 -18.78 -10.25 -1.65
CA GLU A 160 -20.19 -9.86 -1.45
C GLU A 160 -20.76 -9.19 -2.71
N ILE A 161 -20.04 -8.21 -3.28
CA ILE A 161 -20.46 -7.48 -4.49
C ILE A 161 -20.56 -8.43 -5.69
N SER A 162 -19.62 -9.36 -5.82
CA SER A 162 -19.58 -10.33 -6.93
C SER A 162 -20.63 -11.45 -6.80
N GLY A 163 -21.38 -11.50 -5.71
CA GLY A 163 -22.44 -12.49 -5.49
C GLY A 163 -21.93 -13.91 -5.19
N GLU A 164 -20.64 -14.08 -4.89
CA GLU A 164 -20.06 -15.38 -4.49
C GLU A 164 -20.44 -15.71 -3.04
N ILE A 165 -21.69 -16.11 -2.81
CA ILE A 165 -22.17 -16.56 -1.51
C ILE A 165 -21.57 -17.94 -1.22
N ARG A 166 -20.48 -17.99 -0.43
CA ARG A 166 -19.99 -19.25 0.15
C ARG A 166 -20.57 -19.43 1.56
N GLU A 167 -21.17 -20.60 1.81
CA GLU A 167 -21.82 -21.06 3.05
C GLU A 167 -20.99 -20.99 4.36
N ARG A 168 -19.79 -20.40 4.37
CA ARG A 168 -18.98 -20.18 5.58
C ARG A 168 -18.88 -18.70 5.94
N ILE A 169 -19.99 -18.11 6.35
CA ILE A 169 -20.06 -16.68 6.74
C ILE A 169 -19.46 -16.48 8.15
N LEU A 170 -19.49 -17.50 9.01
CA LEU A 170 -19.15 -17.37 10.43
C LEU A 170 -17.65 -17.38 10.74
N GLU A 171 -16.82 -18.08 9.94
CA GLU A 171 -15.34 -18.02 10.02
C GLU A 171 -14.78 -16.64 9.60
N LYS A 172 -15.60 -15.79 8.98
CA LYS A 172 -15.18 -14.53 8.38
C LYS A 172 -15.39 -13.31 9.26
N TYR A 173 -16.06 -13.44 10.41
CA TYR A 173 -16.39 -12.29 11.29
C TYR A 173 -15.23 -11.80 12.14
N PHE A 174 -14.36 -12.73 12.55
CA PHE A 174 -13.22 -12.44 13.41
C PHE A 174 -11.94 -12.94 12.75
N TYR A 175 -10.87 -12.17 12.88
CA TYR A 175 -9.53 -12.62 12.52
C TYR A 175 -8.61 -12.51 13.73
N LYS A 176 -7.63 -13.41 13.79
CA LYS A 176 -6.58 -13.43 14.81
C LYS A 176 -5.26 -13.15 14.15
N PHE A 177 -4.44 -12.33 14.79
CA PHE A 177 -3.03 -12.22 14.43
C PHE A 177 -2.21 -12.08 15.70
N GLU A 178 -0.99 -12.58 15.66
CA GLU A 178 -0.06 -12.44 16.77
C GLU A 178 0.70 -11.13 16.62
N HIS A 179 0.79 -10.39 17.72
CA HIS A 179 1.55 -9.17 17.78
C HIS A 179 2.28 -9.08 19.11
N GLN A 180 3.62 -9.05 19.07
CA GLN A 180 4.48 -9.01 20.27
C GLN A 180 4.11 -10.08 21.32
N GLY A 181 3.83 -11.30 20.87
CA GLY A 181 3.43 -12.41 21.76
C GLY A 181 2.00 -12.32 22.33
N ARG A 182 1.18 -11.36 21.85
CA ARG A 182 -0.24 -11.25 22.21
C ARG A 182 -1.12 -11.51 20.99
N THR A 183 -2.11 -12.38 21.14
CA THR A 183 -3.15 -12.56 20.13
C THR A 183 -4.09 -11.39 20.16
N VAL A 184 -4.23 -10.70 19.04
CA VAL A 184 -5.19 -9.60 18.86
C VAL A 184 -6.29 -10.08 17.93
N ILE A 185 -7.52 -9.80 18.33
CA ILE A 185 -8.72 -10.19 17.61
C ILE A 185 -9.27 -8.94 16.93
N GLY A 186 -9.36 -8.98 15.61
CA GLY A 186 -10.00 -7.93 14.84
C GLY A 186 -11.36 -8.37 14.33
N LEU A 187 -12.21 -7.38 14.04
CA LEU A 187 -13.54 -7.56 13.50
C LEU A 187 -13.52 -7.21 12.02
N SER A 188 -13.97 -8.12 11.16
CA SER A 188 -14.08 -7.86 9.73
C SER A 188 -15.28 -6.96 9.41
N TYR A 189 -15.34 -6.48 8.16
CA TYR A 189 -16.49 -5.77 7.64
C TYR A 189 -17.82 -6.53 7.87
N GLU A 190 -17.87 -7.83 7.55
CA GLU A 190 -19.06 -8.64 7.78
C GLU A 190 -19.40 -8.78 9.28
N GLY A 191 -18.39 -8.87 10.13
CA GLY A 191 -18.57 -8.86 11.58
C GLY A 191 -19.16 -7.54 12.09
N VAL A 192 -18.64 -6.40 11.63
CA VAL A 192 -19.17 -5.07 11.94
C VAL A 192 -20.62 -4.96 11.51
N LYS A 193 -20.92 -5.36 10.27
CA LYS A 193 -22.25 -5.32 9.67
C LYS A 193 -23.25 -6.19 10.43
N ALA A 194 -22.86 -7.40 10.83
CA ALA A 194 -23.71 -8.30 11.62
C ALA A 194 -24.06 -7.72 13.00
N ILE A 195 -23.09 -7.13 13.69
CA ILE A 195 -23.31 -6.49 15.01
C ILE A 195 -24.26 -5.30 14.86
N VAL A 196 -24.01 -4.41 13.89
CA VAL A 196 -24.86 -3.24 13.63
C VAL A 196 -26.30 -3.64 13.26
N ARG A 197 -26.46 -4.69 12.45
CA ARG A 197 -27.79 -5.24 12.12
C ARG A 197 -28.51 -5.76 13.36
N ARG A 198 -27.81 -6.45 14.27
CA ARG A 198 -28.37 -6.91 15.55
C ARG A 198 -28.75 -5.75 16.47
N MET A 199 -28.01 -4.64 16.43
CA MET A 199 -28.37 -3.42 17.16
C MET A 199 -29.71 -2.84 16.65
N GLY A 200 -29.92 -2.78 15.33
CA GLY A 200 -31.20 -2.44 14.71
C GLY A 200 -31.63 -0.97 14.82
N HIS A 201 -30.79 -0.09 15.36
CA HIS A 201 -31.10 1.33 15.59
C HIS A 201 -30.05 2.28 15.02
N ILE A 202 -29.19 1.80 14.11
CA ILE A 202 -28.19 2.64 13.44
C ILE A 202 -28.73 3.07 12.06
N LYS A 203 -28.92 4.37 11.87
CA LYS A 203 -29.20 4.98 10.56
C LYS A 203 -27.87 5.33 9.90
N THR A 204 -27.75 5.10 8.60
CA THR A 204 -26.55 5.46 7.81
C THR A 204 -26.93 6.44 6.70
N GLU A 205 -26.09 7.44 6.47
CA GLU A 205 -26.27 8.50 5.47
C GLU A 205 -24.94 8.75 4.74
N LEU A 206 -24.98 8.78 3.41
CA LEU A 206 -23.83 9.16 2.59
C LEU A 206 -23.74 10.70 2.55
N LEU A 207 -22.66 11.25 3.09
CA LEU A 207 -22.43 12.70 3.07
C LEU A 207 -21.70 13.16 1.82
N ARG A 208 -20.71 12.39 1.38
CA ARG A 208 -19.88 12.72 0.21
C ARG A 208 -19.38 11.47 -0.46
N LEU A 209 -19.47 11.44 -1.78
CA LEU A 209 -18.72 10.53 -2.62
C LEU A 209 -18.11 11.37 -3.75
N GLU A 210 -16.79 11.45 -3.76
CA GLU A 210 -16.04 12.31 -4.67
C GLU A 210 -14.99 11.50 -5.41
N GLU A 211 -15.03 11.58 -6.74
CA GLU A 211 -13.94 11.11 -7.59
C GLU A 211 -12.79 12.12 -7.56
N ARG A 212 -11.58 11.63 -7.37
CA ARG A 212 -10.32 12.39 -7.43
C ARG A 212 -9.41 11.79 -8.49
N ASP A 213 -8.33 12.49 -8.83
CA ASP A 213 -7.41 12.08 -9.89
C ASP A 213 -6.92 10.63 -9.73
N TYR A 214 -6.58 10.24 -8.51
CA TYR A 214 -5.95 8.94 -8.21
C TYR A 214 -6.86 7.98 -7.42
N GLY A 215 -8.10 8.35 -7.11
CA GLY A 215 -8.93 7.58 -6.17
C GLY A 215 -10.33 8.12 -5.96
N TRP A 216 -11.05 7.49 -5.04
CA TRP A 216 -12.38 7.87 -4.58
C TRP A 216 -12.33 8.20 -3.10
N LEU A 217 -12.87 9.35 -2.72
CA LEU A 217 -13.10 9.71 -1.32
C LEU A 217 -14.58 9.50 -0.99
N ALA A 218 -14.85 8.70 0.03
CA ALA A 218 -16.19 8.56 0.60
C ALA A 218 -16.22 9.07 2.04
N VAL A 219 -17.30 9.76 2.41
CA VAL A 219 -17.59 10.19 3.78
C VAL A 219 -19.02 9.77 4.12
N VAL A 220 -19.16 8.96 5.15
CA VAL A 220 -20.41 8.38 5.61
C VAL A 220 -20.67 8.82 7.04
N LYS A 221 -21.89 9.25 7.34
CA LYS A 221 -22.39 9.47 8.68
C LYS A 221 -23.22 8.28 9.12
N ALA A 222 -23.05 7.85 10.36
CA ALA A 222 -23.94 6.91 11.00
C ALA A 222 -24.46 7.51 12.31
N THR A 223 -25.74 7.28 12.61
CA THR A 223 -26.44 7.82 13.78
C THR A 223 -27.06 6.67 14.57
N ASP A 224 -26.69 6.55 15.83
CA ASP A 224 -27.37 5.71 16.82
C ASP A 224 -28.66 6.43 17.27
N LEU A 225 -29.81 5.96 16.78
CA LEU A 225 -31.12 6.55 17.06
C LEU A 225 -31.57 6.35 18.51
N LYS A 226 -30.98 5.38 19.23
CA LYS A 226 -31.31 5.08 20.62
C LYS A 226 -30.54 5.99 21.58
N ARG A 227 -29.28 6.28 21.28
CA ARG A 227 -28.39 7.11 22.10
C ARG A 227 -28.24 8.53 21.59
N ASN A 228 -28.78 8.82 20.41
CA ASN A 228 -28.64 10.08 19.70
C ASN A 228 -27.16 10.48 19.52
N LEU A 229 -26.36 9.53 19.05
CA LEU A 229 -24.92 9.71 18.82
C LEU A 229 -24.61 9.61 17.34
N ASP A 230 -23.82 10.56 16.85
CA ASP A 230 -23.35 10.60 15.48
C ASP A 230 -21.88 10.15 15.39
N ALA A 231 -21.56 9.38 14.37
CA ALA A 231 -20.21 9.00 14.00
C ALA A 231 -19.98 9.24 12.52
N ILE A 232 -18.74 9.58 12.16
CA ILE A 232 -18.33 9.80 10.77
C ILE A 232 -17.24 8.80 10.45
N GLY A 233 -17.38 8.13 9.31
CA GLY A 233 -16.32 7.35 8.69
C GLY A 233 -15.94 7.98 7.36
N ALA A 234 -14.64 7.97 7.06
CA ALA A 234 -14.13 8.49 5.81
C ALA A 234 -13.05 7.54 5.28
N PHE A 235 -13.06 7.28 3.98
CA PHE A 235 -12.09 6.39 3.37
C PHE A 235 -11.70 6.87 1.98
N TYR A 236 -10.41 6.75 1.67
CA TYR A 236 -9.86 7.02 0.34
C TYR A 236 -9.43 5.70 -0.30
N GLN A 237 -10.04 5.35 -1.43
CA GLN A 237 -9.69 4.14 -2.18
C GLN A 237 -9.01 4.52 -3.50
N PRO A 238 -7.81 4.02 -3.79
CA PRO A 238 -7.19 4.20 -5.09
C PRO A 238 -8.00 3.58 -6.24
N LYS A 239 -7.96 4.19 -7.42
CA LYS A 239 -8.64 3.69 -8.63
C LYS A 239 -8.01 2.43 -9.21
N PHE A 240 -6.81 2.07 -8.78
CA PHE A 240 -6.03 0.98 -9.33
C PHE A 240 -5.59 0.04 -8.21
N TYR A 241 -5.56 -1.26 -8.49
CA TYR A 241 -4.92 -2.22 -7.61
C TYR A 241 -3.41 -2.00 -7.65
N PHE A 242 -2.80 -1.83 -6.48
CA PHE A 242 -1.34 -1.82 -6.35
C PHE A 242 -0.86 -3.25 -6.06
N PRO A 243 0.17 -3.75 -6.78
CA PRO A 243 1.02 -3.08 -7.78
C PRO A 243 0.57 -3.28 -9.24
N SER A 244 -0.55 -3.95 -9.51
CA SER A 244 -0.90 -4.42 -10.87
C SER A 244 -1.30 -3.30 -11.85
N LYS A 245 -1.48 -2.04 -11.39
CA LYS A 245 -2.03 -0.89 -12.15
C LYS A 245 -3.32 -1.21 -12.91
N GLN A 246 -3.97 -2.33 -12.56
CA GLN A 246 -5.24 -2.70 -13.14
C GLN A 246 -6.30 -1.80 -12.52
N PRO A 247 -7.19 -1.20 -13.32
CA PRO A 247 -8.33 -0.48 -12.80
C PRO A 247 -9.07 -1.37 -11.81
N ASN A 248 -9.35 -0.85 -10.63
CA ASN A 248 -10.22 -1.49 -9.66
C ASN A 248 -11.66 -1.07 -10.00
N PRO A 249 -12.46 -1.95 -10.64
CA PRO A 249 -13.82 -1.61 -11.05
C PRO A 249 -14.74 -1.33 -9.84
N PHE A 250 -14.32 -1.75 -8.64
CA PHE A 250 -15.05 -1.58 -7.41
C PHE A 250 -14.51 -0.44 -6.55
N ALA A 251 -13.59 0.41 -7.04
CA ALA A 251 -12.93 1.43 -6.23
C ALA A 251 -13.91 2.39 -5.53
N ALA A 252 -14.94 2.87 -6.25
CA ALA A 252 -15.96 3.73 -5.68
C ALA A 252 -16.77 3.02 -4.57
N THR A 253 -17.17 1.77 -4.83
CA THR A 253 -17.93 0.95 -3.89
C THR A 253 -17.10 0.59 -2.66
N LEU A 254 -15.82 0.26 -2.84
CA LEU A 254 -14.88 -0.02 -1.76
C LEU A 254 -14.68 1.21 -0.87
N ALA A 255 -14.52 2.40 -1.46
CA ALA A 255 -14.46 3.65 -0.69
C ALA A 255 -15.70 3.82 0.18
N LEU A 256 -16.90 3.67 -0.41
CA LEU A 256 -18.17 3.81 0.29
C LEU A 256 -18.32 2.80 1.43
N VAL A 257 -18.06 1.52 1.15
CA VAL A 257 -18.27 0.43 2.11
C VAL A 257 -17.25 0.49 3.26
N LYS A 258 -15.98 0.82 2.97
CA LYS A 258 -14.96 1.01 4.01
C LYS A 258 -15.25 2.26 4.86
N ALA A 259 -15.71 3.36 4.26
CA ALA A 259 -16.16 4.53 5.03
C ALA A 259 -17.37 4.20 5.92
N GLN A 260 -18.31 3.39 5.43
CA GLN A 260 -19.46 2.92 6.21
C GLN A 260 -19.03 2.02 7.38
N ARG A 261 -18.11 1.07 7.14
CA ARG A 261 -17.50 0.23 8.18
C ARG A 261 -16.88 1.08 9.29
N ASP A 262 -16.12 2.10 8.91
CA ASP A 262 -15.44 2.97 9.87
C ASP A 262 -16.45 3.78 10.70
N ALA A 263 -17.51 4.30 10.07
CA ALA A 263 -18.60 4.98 10.79
C ALA A 263 -19.28 4.04 11.80
N TRP A 264 -19.56 2.80 11.41
CA TRP A 264 -20.18 1.79 12.27
C TRP A 264 -19.30 1.34 13.43
N ARG A 265 -17.98 1.22 13.21
CA ARG A 265 -17.03 0.74 14.21
C ARG A 265 -17.05 1.60 15.48
N HIS A 266 -17.35 2.88 15.38
CA HIS A 266 -17.45 3.81 16.51
C HIS A 266 -18.51 3.39 17.55
N PHE A 267 -19.56 2.68 17.13
CA PHE A 267 -20.62 2.22 18.04
C PHE A 267 -20.33 0.87 18.70
N ILE A 268 -19.29 0.18 18.23
CA ILE A 268 -18.92 -1.15 18.71
C ILE A 268 -17.72 -1.01 19.65
N SER A 269 -17.96 -1.16 20.96
CA SER A 269 -16.88 -1.16 21.94
C SER A 269 -16.02 -2.43 21.89
N GLU A 270 -14.75 -2.34 22.30
CA GLU A 270 -13.85 -3.50 22.44
C GLU A 270 -14.44 -4.61 23.31
N ARG A 271 -15.23 -4.23 24.32
CA ARG A 271 -15.94 -5.17 25.19
C ARG A 271 -16.95 -5.99 24.41
N VAL A 272 -17.75 -5.35 23.56
CA VAL A 272 -18.73 -6.04 22.70
C VAL A 272 -18.02 -6.99 21.73
N ILE A 273 -16.88 -6.59 21.16
CA ILE A 273 -16.08 -7.45 20.28
C ILE A 273 -15.60 -8.68 21.02
N THR A 274 -15.02 -8.49 22.21
CA THR A 274 -14.50 -9.57 23.05
C THR A 274 -15.60 -10.53 23.49
N GLU A 275 -16.75 -10.01 23.93
CA GLU A 275 -17.91 -10.82 24.34
C GLU A 275 -18.48 -11.60 23.16
N THR A 276 -18.69 -10.96 22.02
CA THR A 276 -19.20 -11.61 20.79
C THR A 276 -18.23 -12.69 20.31
N TYR A 277 -16.93 -12.44 20.37
CA TYR A 277 -15.91 -13.43 20.02
C TYR A 277 -15.87 -14.62 21.00
N ARG A 278 -16.06 -14.39 22.30
CA ARG A 278 -16.18 -15.49 23.29
C ARG A 278 -17.43 -16.34 23.06
N GLU A 279 -18.56 -15.72 22.73
CA GLU A 279 -19.79 -16.45 22.37
C GLU A 279 -19.59 -17.27 21.08
N TRP A 280 -18.90 -16.69 20.10
CA TRP A 280 -18.53 -17.38 18.87
C TRP A 280 -17.64 -18.60 19.15
N LEU A 281 -16.63 -18.48 20.02
CA LEU A 281 -15.80 -19.62 20.43
C LEU A 281 -16.59 -20.73 21.13
N LYS A 282 -17.61 -20.41 21.93
CA LYS A 282 -18.44 -21.43 22.59
C LYS A 282 -19.28 -22.24 21.62
N THR A 283 -19.67 -21.62 20.50
CA THR A 283 -20.51 -22.25 19.47
C THR A 283 -19.70 -22.97 18.40
N HIS A 284 -18.44 -22.56 18.16
CA HIS A 284 -17.60 -23.08 17.07
C HIS A 284 -16.29 -23.74 17.54
N GLY A 285 -15.90 -23.60 18.80
CA GLY A 285 -14.67 -24.15 19.38
C GLY A 285 -14.81 -25.55 19.98
N LYS A 286 -15.94 -26.24 19.77
CA LYS A 286 -16.20 -27.61 20.23
C LYS A 286 -15.99 -28.70 19.17
N GLU A 287 -15.60 -28.36 17.94
CA GLU A 287 -15.33 -29.35 16.88
C GLU A 287 -13.85 -29.78 16.79
N GLY A 288 -13.19 -29.91 17.94
CA GLY A 288 -11.78 -30.29 17.99
C GLY A 288 -11.38 -30.95 19.31
N ASP A 289 -12.11 -32.00 19.70
CA ASP A 289 -11.64 -33.08 20.57
C ASP A 289 -11.96 -34.41 19.89
#